data_AF-I1RKS4-F1
#
_entry.id   AF-I1RKS4-F1
#
_cell.length_a   1.000
_cell.length_b   1.000
_cell.length_c   1.000
_cell.angle_alpha   90.00
_cell.angle_beta   90.00
_cell.angle_gamma   90.00
#
_symmetry.space_group_name_H-M   'P 1'
#
loop_
_entity.id
_entity.type
_entity.pdbx_description
1 polymer ?
#
loop_
_entity_poly.entity_id
_entity_poly.type
_entity_poly.pdbx_seq_one_letter_code
_entity_poly.pdbx_strand_id
1 'polypeptide(L)'
;MIFLYFLLSFFLFGSSKGDHLATSADDTEPDEPLFLDIPIADIANAAEDLKLVEPWTSRYVAAIHEKRFGDALWARYHIFGEIINGTFEDTNVTVLDRIEEDAMEYKVNEPELFSNALSFYANTSSNDTHTEILDLLANVNLKDVTSHLEERATFGLTQSLSS
;
A
#
# COMPACT_ATOMS: atom_id res chain seq x y z
N MET A 1 -10.34 -21.87 10.55
CA MET A 1 -10.42 -21.21 9.23
C MET A 1 -9.18 -20.32 9.11
N ILE A 2 -8.47 -20.43 8.00
CA ILE A 2 -7.08 -19.98 7.83
C ILE A 2 -7.04 -18.44 7.86
N PHE A 3 -6.61 -17.88 8.99
CA PHE A 3 -6.08 -16.52 9.03
C PHE A 3 -4.70 -16.60 8.37
N LEU A 4 -4.66 -16.25 7.08
CA LEU A 4 -3.42 -16.17 6.34
C LEU A 4 -2.67 -14.94 6.86
N TYR A 5 -1.70 -15.21 7.73
CA TYR A 5 -0.66 -14.26 8.10
C TYR A 5 0.08 -13.86 6.81
N PHE A 6 -0.32 -12.75 6.18
CA PHE A 6 0.59 -11.99 5.33
C PHE A 6 1.52 -11.21 6.26
N LEU A 7 2.36 -11.97 6.97
CA LEU A 7 3.60 -11.47 7.52
C LEU A 7 4.38 -10.91 6.33
N LEU A 8 4.53 -9.59 6.32
CA LEU A 8 5.55 -8.88 5.59
C LEU A 8 6.83 -9.71 5.69
N SER A 9 7.12 -10.42 4.61
CA SER A 9 8.37 -11.17 4.49
C SER A 9 9.41 -10.11 4.23
N PHE A 10 9.98 -9.56 5.31
CA PHE A 10 11.21 -8.81 5.30
C PHE A 10 12.29 -9.67 4.63
N PHE A 11 12.42 -9.57 3.30
CA PHE A 11 13.63 -10.00 2.64
C PHE A 11 14.67 -8.92 2.86
N LEU A 12 15.42 -9.15 3.95
CA LEU A 12 16.80 -8.74 4.11
C LEU A 12 17.54 -8.83 2.77
N PHE A 13 17.78 -7.70 2.11
CA PHE A 13 18.90 -7.58 1.19
C PHE A 13 19.80 -6.45 1.69
N GLY A 14 21.02 -6.87 2.01
CA GLY A 14 21.98 -6.07 2.75
C GLY A 14 22.49 -4.87 1.97
N SER A 15 22.88 -3.83 2.71
CA SER A 15 23.72 -2.76 2.21
C SER A 15 24.96 -3.34 1.52
N SER A 16 25.03 -3.22 0.20
CA SER A 16 26.28 -3.34 -0.54
C SER A 16 26.62 -1.98 -1.14
N LYS A 17 27.75 -1.44 -0.70
CA LYS A 17 28.31 -0.16 -1.14
C LYS A 17 29.39 -0.45 -2.19
N GLY A 18 29.31 0.22 -3.34
CA GLY A 18 30.35 0.30 -4.37
C GLY A 18 29.81 -0.06 -5.76
N ASP A 19 30.13 0.60 -6.88
CA ASP A 19 30.96 1.76 -7.16
C ASP A 19 30.45 2.44 -8.44
N HIS A 20 30.77 3.73 -8.55
CA HIS A 20 30.63 4.65 -9.67
C HIS A 20 30.50 4.06 -11.09
N LEU A 21 29.39 4.39 -11.77
CA LEU A 21 29.41 4.77 -13.19
C LEU A 21 28.36 5.87 -13.42
N ALA A 22 28.81 6.99 -13.98
CA ALA A 22 27.98 8.14 -14.30
C ALA A 22 27.01 7.78 -15.44
N THR A 23 25.72 7.69 -15.10
CA THR A 23 24.60 7.70 -16.04
C THR A 23 23.62 8.78 -15.58
N SER A 24 23.21 9.58 -16.56
CA SER A 24 22.21 10.65 -16.57
C SER A 24 21.41 10.90 -15.29
N ALA A 25 21.52 12.13 -14.78
CA ALA A 25 20.65 12.66 -13.75
C ALA A 25 19.23 12.91 -14.31
N ASP A 26 18.40 11.87 -14.36
CA ASP A 26 16.92 11.98 -14.35
C ASP A 26 16.19 10.68 -13.94
N ASP A 27 16.91 9.63 -13.52
CA ASP A 27 16.29 8.39 -13.03
C ASP A 27 16.40 8.30 -11.49
N THR A 28 15.97 9.34 -10.79
CA THR A 28 15.66 9.17 -9.37
C THR A 28 14.35 8.40 -9.29
N GLU A 29 14.45 7.07 -9.25
CA GLU A 29 13.37 6.20 -8.77
C GLU A 29 12.78 6.86 -7.53
N PRO A 30 11.46 7.19 -7.51
CA PRO A 30 10.89 7.86 -6.37
C PRO A 30 11.13 6.96 -5.15
N ASP A 31 11.72 7.49 -4.08
CA ASP A 31 11.77 6.82 -2.77
C ASP A 31 10.39 6.23 -2.53
N GLU A 32 10.26 4.90 -2.63
CA GLU A 32 8.95 4.24 -2.76
C GLU A 32 8.10 4.58 -1.54
N PRO A 33 7.06 5.41 -1.71
CA PRO A 33 6.29 5.86 -0.56
C PRO A 33 5.50 4.68 -0.04
N LEU A 34 5.36 4.59 1.28
CA LEU A 34 4.55 3.59 1.97
C LEU A 34 3.22 3.39 1.24
N PHE A 35 2.80 2.15 0.96
CA PHE A 35 1.65 1.72 0.13
C PHE A 35 1.87 1.62 -1.40
N LEU A 36 2.87 2.31 -1.98
CA LEU A 36 3.25 2.16 -3.39
C LEU A 36 4.59 1.41 -3.52
N ASP A 37 4.69 0.29 -2.82
CA ASP A 37 5.85 -0.61 -2.69
C ASP A 37 6.01 -1.61 -3.85
N ILE A 38 5.45 -1.31 -5.03
CA ILE A 38 5.75 -2.07 -6.24
C ILE A 38 6.52 -1.15 -7.19
N PRO A 39 7.83 -1.36 -7.35
CA PRO A 39 8.62 -0.56 -8.27
C PRO A 39 8.06 -0.68 -9.70
N ILE A 40 7.97 0.45 -10.43
CA ILE A 40 7.54 0.43 -11.83
C ILE A 40 8.47 -0.45 -12.68
N ALA A 41 9.77 -0.47 -12.34
CA ALA A 41 10.75 -1.34 -12.96
C ALA A 41 10.40 -2.83 -12.81
N ASP A 42 9.88 -3.23 -11.64
CA ASP A 42 9.47 -4.61 -11.40
C ASP A 42 8.21 -4.96 -12.17
N ILE A 43 7.27 -4.02 -12.34
CA ILE A 43 6.07 -4.24 -13.16
C ILE A 43 6.42 -4.58 -14.61
N ALA A 44 7.42 -3.91 -15.17
CA ALA A 44 7.86 -4.15 -16.54
C ALA A 44 8.53 -5.52 -16.71
N ASN A 45 9.13 -6.08 -15.65
CA ASN A 45 9.94 -7.30 -15.71
C ASN A 45 9.25 -8.54 -15.10
N ALA A 46 8.24 -8.36 -14.24
CA ALA A 46 7.71 -9.42 -13.37
C ALA A 46 6.22 -9.76 -13.61
N ALA A 47 5.63 -9.32 -14.73
CA ALA A 47 4.22 -9.59 -15.02
C ALA A 47 3.83 -11.08 -14.95
N GLU A 48 4.75 -12.00 -15.28
CA GLU A 48 4.49 -13.46 -15.19
C GLU A 48 4.64 -14.03 -13.78
N ASP A 49 5.60 -13.55 -12.97
CA ASP A 49 5.86 -14.09 -11.63
C ASP A 49 4.92 -13.54 -10.56
N LEU A 50 4.53 -12.26 -10.69
CA LEU A 50 3.67 -11.56 -9.73
C LEU A 50 2.18 -11.68 -10.03
N LYS A 51 1.78 -12.35 -11.12
CA LYS A 51 0.38 -12.48 -11.58
C LYS A 51 -0.37 -11.15 -11.61
N LEU A 52 0.30 -10.09 -12.08
CA LEU A 52 -0.30 -8.76 -12.17
C LEU A 52 -1.41 -8.77 -13.23
N VAL A 53 -2.54 -8.14 -12.93
CA VAL A 53 -3.73 -8.16 -13.79
C VAL A 53 -3.99 -6.81 -14.47
N GLU A 54 -4.51 -6.87 -15.69
CA GLU A 54 -5.01 -5.69 -16.40
C GLU A 54 -6.50 -5.44 -16.12
N PRO A 55 -6.98 -4.17 -16.11
CA PRO A 55 -6.27 -2.94 -16.48
C PRO A 55 -5.47 -2.30 -15.33
N TRP A 56 -5.40 -2.93 -14.16
CA TRP A 56 -4.88 -2.33 -12.93
C TRP A 56 -3.40 -2.06 -13.00
N THR A 57 -2.65 -2.95 -13.64
CA THR A 57 -1.20 -2.80 -13.86
C THR A 57 -0.89 -1.54 -14.67
N SER A 58 -1.52 -1.39 -15.85
CA SER A 58 -1.34 -0.22 -16.69
C SER A 58 -1.81 1.08 -15.99
N ARG A 59 -2.90 1.00 -15.21
CA ARG A 59 -3.43 2.15 -14.45
C ARG A 59 -2.50 2.59 -13.33
N TYR A 60 -1.90 1.65 -12.61
CA TYR A 60 -0.94 1.93 -11.54
C TYR A 60 0.25 2.74 -12.06
N VAL A 61 0.89 2.26 -13.13
CA VAL A 61 2.04 2.94 -13.75
C VAL A 61 1.66 4.33 -14.26
N ALA A 62 0.54 4.46 -14.98
CA ALA A 62 0.08 5.74 -15.48
C ALA A 62 -0.22 6.74 -14.34
N ALA A 63 -0.89 6.28 -13.29
CA ALA A 63 -1.24 7.12 -12.15
C ALA A 63 0.00 7.65 -11.41
N ILE A 64 1.05 6.82 -11.24
CA ILE A 64 2.30 7.27 -10.63
C ILE A 64 2.98 8.35 -11.49
N HIS A 65 3.13 8.12 -12.79
CA HIS A 65 3.76 9.11 -13.69
C HIS A 65 2.99 10.44 -13.73
N GLU A 66 1.66 10.38 -13.66
CA GLU A 66 0.79 11.56 -13.66
C GLU A 66 0.61 12.18 -12.26
N LYS A 67 1.25 11.61 -11.23
CA LYS A 67 1.13 12.01 -9.82
C LYS A 67 -0.31 11.99 -9.31
N ARG A 68 -1.14 11.06 -9.80
CA ARG A 68 -2.49 10.81 -9.30
C ARG A 68 -2.42 9.72 -8.22
N PHE A 69 -1.97 10.10 -7.03
CA PHE A 69 -1.58 9.12 -6.01
C PHE A 69 -2.75 8.33 -5.42
N GLY A 70 -3.95 8.91 -5.32
CA GLY A 70 -5.17 8.20 -4.98
C GLY A 70 -5.48 7.11 -6.00
N ASP A 71 -5.44 7.46 -7.29
CA ASP A 71 -5.63 6.47 -8.38
C ASP A 71 -4.55 5.37 -8.37
N ALA A 72 -3.31 5.70 -8.02
CA ALA A 72 -2.21 4.74 -7.90
C ALA A 72 -2.46 3.76 -6.73
N LEU A 73 -2.85 4.26 -5.56
CA LEU A 73 -3.22 3.42 -4.42
C LEU A 73 -4.41 2.52 -4.76
N TRP A 74 -5.44 3.07 -5.39
CA TRP A 74 -6.59 2.29 -5.82
C TRP A 74 -6.18 1.15 -6.77
N ALA A 75 -5.38 1.46 -7.80
CA ALA A 75 -4.91 0.47 -8.75
C ALA A 75 -4.04 -0.61 -8.09
N ARG A 76 -3.20 -0.21 -7.12
CA ARG A 76 -2.34 -1.11 -6.38
C ARG A 76 -3.11 -2.19 -5.64
N TYR A 77 -4.14 -1.81 -4.88
CA TYR A 77 -4.94 -2.80 -4.15
C TYR A 77 -5.68 -3.76 -5.09
N HIS A 78 -5.95 -3.36 -6.34
CA HIS A 78 -6.56 -4.22 -7.35
C HIS A 78 -5.57 -5.01 -8.22
N ILE A 79 -4.26 -4.75 -8.09
CA ILE A 79 -3.25 -5.20 -9.08
C ILE A 79 -3.08 -6.72 -9.15
N PHE A 80 -3.47 -7.45 -8.11
CA PHE A 80 -3.43 -8.91 -8.06
C PHE A 80 -4.78 -9.59 -8.42
N GLY A 81 -5.82 -8.81 -8.72
CA GLY A 81 -7.10 -9.33 -9.21
C GLY A 81 -7.94 -10.05 -8.16
N GLU A 82 -7.56 -9.99 -6.89
CA GLU A 82 -8.28 -10.58 -5.75
C GLU A 82 -9.54 -9.79 -5.36
N ILE A 83 -9.76 -8.65 -6.01
CA ILE A 83 -10.86 -7.72 -5.73
C ILE A 83 -11.89 -7.79 -6.86
N ILE A 84 -13.11 -8.19 -6.50
CA ILE A 84 -14.27 -8.23 -7.40
C ILE A 84 -15.25 -7.17 -6.91
N ASN A 85 -15.63 -6.21 -7.78
CA ASN A 85 -16.54 -5.10 -7.45
C ASN A 85 -16.12 -4.23 -6.24
N GLY A 86 -14.83 -4.08 -5.98
CA GLY A 86 -14.32 -3.25 -4.88
C GLY A 86 -14.33 -3.92 -3.50
N THR A 87 -14.60 -5.23 -3.45
CA THR A 87 -14.57 -6.08 -2.24
C THR A 87 -13.66 -7.28 -2.45
N PHE A 88 -13.01 -7.74 -1.37
CA PHE A 88 -12.27 -9.00 -1.38
C PHE A 88 -13.26 -10.17 -1.38
N GLU A 89 -13.02 -11.15 -2.26
CA GLU A 89 -13.90 -12.32 -2.45
C GLU A 89 -14.28 -12.98 -1.11
N ASP A 90 -15.55 -13.36 -0.96
CA ASP A 90 -16.15 -13.96 0.25
C ASP A 90 -16.14 -13.08 1.52
N THR A 91 -15.88 -11.78 1.41
CA THR A 91 -15.97 -10.82 2.53
C THR A 91 -16.83 -9.60 2.20
N ASN A 92 -17.33 -8.91 3.23
CA ASN A 92 -17.97 -7.58 3.10
C ASN A 92 -16.96 -6.43 3.27
N VAL A 93 -15.66 -6.72 3.19
CA VAL A 93 -14.59 -5.73 3.40
C VAL A 93 -14.32 -5.04 2.07
N THR A 94 -14.47 -3.72 2.07
CA THR A 94 -14.16 -2.90 0.89
C THR A 94 -12.67 -2.59 0.81
N VAL A 95 -12.22 -2.16 -0.37
CA VAL A 95 -10.83 -1.67 -0.55
C VAL A 95 -10.51 -0.53 0.41
N LEU A 96 -11.46 0.38 0.63
CA LEU A 96 -11.28 1.51 1.54
C LEU A 96 -11.13 1.05 2.99
N ASP A 97 -11.92 0.06 3.43
CA ASP A 97 -11.79 -0.52 4.77
C ASP A 97 -10.41 -1.14 4.97
N ARG A 98 -9.89 -1.82 3.93
CA ARG A 98 -8.57 -2.44 3.99
C ARG A 98 -7.44 -1.41 4.02
N ILE A 99 -7.53 -0.36 3.19
CA ILE A 99 -6.58 0.76 3.22
C ILE A 99 -6.61 1.43 4.60
N GLU A 100 -7.80 1.60 5.19
CA GLU A 100 -7.94 2.17 6.53
C GLU A 100 -7.26 1.30 7.60
N GLU A 101 -7.49 0.00 7.56
CA GLU A 101 -6.86 -0.97 8.46
C GLU A 101 -5.33 -0.92 8.36
N ASP A 102 -4.80 -1.02 7.14
CA ASP A 102 -3.36 -0.98 6.89
C ASP A 102 -2.77 0.39 7.34
N ALA A 103 -3.47 1.49 7.12
CA ALA A 103 -3.06 2.83 7.58
C ALA A 103 -3.03 2.97 9.09
N MET A 104 -4.00 2.41 9.80
CA MET A 104 -3.97 2.40 11.27
C MET A 104 -2.79 1.57 11.80
N GLU A 105 -2.48 0.44 11.16
CA GLU A 105 -1.35 -0.40 11.52
C GLU A 105 0.00 0.31 11.30
N TYR A 106 0.20 0.90 10.11
CA TYR A 106 1.40 1.65 9.81
C TYR A 106 1.58 2.87 10.70
N LYS A 107 0.50 3.59 11.02
CA LYS A 107 0.58 4.75 11.92
C LYS A 107 1.14 4.36 13.29
N VAL A 108 0.83 3.17 13.80
CA VAL A 108 1.30 2.72 15.12
C VAL A 108 2.70 2.16 15.05
N ASN A 109 2.97 1.30 14.06
CA ASN A 109 4.22 0.56 14.00
C ASN A 109 5.36 1.35 13.34
N GLU A 110 5.04 2.19 12.34
CA GLU A 110 5.99 2.92 11.51
C GLU A 110 5.56 4.40 11.31
N PRO A 111 5.33 5.18 12.40
CA PRO A 111 4.73 6.52 12.33
C PRO A 111 5.52 7.51 11.47
N GLU A 112 6.85 7.42 11.44
CA GLU A 112 7.69 8.30 10.63
C GLU A 112 7.54 8.01 9.14
N LEU A 113 7.53 6.72 8.74
CA LEU A 113 7.28 6.32 7.35
C LEU A 113 5.86 6.72 6.92
N PHE A 114 4.88 6.53 7.80
CA PHE A 114 3.51 6.96 7.54
C PHE A 114 3.41 8.47 7.32
N SER A 115 4.05 9.28 8.18
CA SER A 115 4.08 10.74 8.02
C SER A 115 4.80 11.18 6.74
N ASN A 116 5.88 10.50 6.35
CA ASN A 116 6.59 10.78 5.10
C ASN A 116 5.72 10.47 3.88
N ALA A 117 4.99 9.36 3.90
CA ALA A 117 4.07 9.01 2.83
C ALA A 117 2.94 10.05 2.68
N LEU A 118 2.35 10.53 3.77
CA LEU A 118 1.36 11.61 3.71
C LEU A 118 1.93 12.89 3.08
N SER A 119 3.18 13.22 3.40
CA SER A 119 3.86 14.40 2.83
C SER A 119 4.11 14.24 1.33
N PHE A 120 4.44 13.03 0.89
CA PHE A 120 4.58 12.69 -0.53
C PHE A 120 3.23 12.81 -1.26
N TYR A 121 2.15 12.25 -0.69
CA TYR A 121 0.82 12.25 -1.28
C TYR A 121 0.15 13.62 -1.33
N ALA A 122 0.56 14.56 -0.48
CA ALA A 122 0.08 15.94 -0.51
C ALA A 122 0.37 16.66 -1.85
N ASN A 123 1.31 16.15 -2.65
CA ASN A 123 1.65 16.68 -3.96
C ASN A 123 0.87 16.00 -5.11
N THR A 124 -0.31 15.44 -4.83
CA THR A 124 -1.14 14.80 -5.87
C THR A 124 -1.62 15.81 -6.91
N SER A 125 -1.80 15.33 -8.14
CA SER A 125 -2.33 16.08 -9.27
C SER A 125 -3.81 16.40 -9.07
N SER A 126 -4.27 17.54 -9.58
CA SER A 126 -5.69 17.92 -9.56
C SER A 126 -6.60 17.01 -10.41
N ASN A 127 -6.01 16.14 -11.23
CA ASN A 127 -6.72 15.17 -12.06
C ASN A 127 -6.90 13.82 -11.37
N ASP A 128 -6.43 13.66 -10.12
CA ASP A 128 -6.63 12.46 -9.31
C ASP A 128 -8.14 12.26 -9.06
N THR A 129 -8.63 11.06 -9.37
CA THR A 129 -10.07 10.75 -9.25
C THR A 129 -10.42 10.01 -7.97
N HIS A 130 -9.42 9.58 -7.20
CA HIS A 130 -9.59 8.83 -5.96
C HIS A 130 -9.00 9.58 -4.75
N THR A 131 -9.26 10.89 -4.67
CA THR A 131 -8.79 11.74 -3.57
C THR A 131 -9.36 11.34 -2.21
N GLU A 132 -10.51 10.65 -2.19
CA GLU A 132 -11.11 10.11 -0.96
C GLU A 132 -10.18 9.14 -0.21
N ILE A 133 -9.26 8.47 -0.93
CA ILE A 133 -8.24 7.61 -0.30
C ILE A 133 -7.22 8.45 0.46
N LEU A 134 -6.80 9.58 -0.14
CA LEU A 134 -5.84 10.49 0.48
C LEU A 134 -6.45 11.17 1.72
N ASP A 135 -7.74 11.56 1.62
CA ASP A 135 -8.52 12.07 2.75
C ASP A 135 -8.63 11.03 3.87
N LEU A 136 -8.84 9.76 3.53
CA LEU A 136 -8.90 8.66 4.49
C LEU A 136 -7.57 8.48 5.23
N LEU A 137 -6.44 8.49 4.53
CA LEU A 137 -5.11 8.43 5.15
C LEU A 137 -4.84 9.63 6.08
N ALA A 138 -5.21 10.84 5.64
CA ALA A 138 -5.10 12.05 6.46
C ALA A 138 -6.00 11.97 7.70
N ASN A 139 -7.21 11.42 7.58
CA ASN A 139 -8.12 11.22 8.72
C ASN A 139 -7.54 10.20 9.72
N VAL A 140 -6.97 9.08 9.25
CA VAL A 140 -6.28 8.12 10.11
C VAL A 140 -5.15 8.79 10.88
N ASN A 141 -4.40 9.70 10.26
CA ASN A 141 -3.36 10.47 10.93
C ASN A 141 -3.87 11.30 12.12
N LEU A 142 -5.13 11.72 12.10
CA LEU A 142 -5.75 12.50 13.18
C LEU A 142 -6.40 11.63 14.27
N LYS A 143 -6.80 10.39 13.96
CA LYS A 143 -7.48 9.49 14.91
C LYS A 143 -6.54 8.97 16.01
N ASP A 144 -7.05 8.75 17.21
CA ASP A 144 -6.37 7.85 18.16
C ASP A 144 -6.68 6.41 17.75
N VAL A 145 -5.64 5.68 17.34
CA VAL A 145 -5.76 4.32 16.78
C VAL A 145 -5.35 3.24 17.78
N THR A 146 -4.91 3.64 18.98
CA THR A 146 -4.39 2.72 20.01
C THR A 146 -5.46 1.73 20.47
N SER A 147 -6.69 2.23 20.70
CA SER A 147 -7.83 1.41 21.15
C SER A 147 -8.32 0.42 20.10
N HIS A 148 -8.23 0.76 18.82
CA HIS A 148 -8.63 -0.13 17.72
C HIS A 148 -7.73 -1.38 17.64
N LEU A 149 -6.43 -1.24 17.93
CA LEU A 149 -5.50 -2.37 17.96
C LEU A 149 -5.68 -3.24 19.21
N GLU A 150 -5.97 -2.63 20.36
CA GLU A 150 -6.29 -3.35 21.60
C GLU A 150 -7.55 -4.22 21.45
N GLU A 151 -8.56 -3.71 20.74
CA GLU A 151 -9.77 -4.47 20.39
C GLU A 151 -9.42 -5.70 19.54
N ARG A 152 -8.58 -5.57 18.51
CA ARG A 152 -8.11 -6.71 17.69
C ARG A 152 -7.33 -7.73 18.50
N ALA A 153 -6.40 -7.30 19.36
CA ALA A 153 -5.64 -8.20 20.21
C ALA A 153 -6.57 -9.01 21.15
N THR A 154 -7.61 -8.36 21.67
CA THR A 154 -8.58 -9.00 22.57
C THR A 154 -9.47 -10.00 21.84
N PHE A 155 -9.96 -9.68 20.64
CA PHE A 155 -10.76 -10.61 19.84
C PHE A 155 -9.95 -11.81 19.34
N GLY A 156 -8.69 -11.60 18.93
CA GLY A 156 -7.79 -12.68 18.52
C GLY A 156 -7.54 -13.70 19.63
N LEU A 157 -7.37 -13.25 20.88
CA LEU A 157 -7.23 -14.12 22.04
C LEU A 157 -8.52 -14.88 22.38
N THR A 158 -9.69 -14.24 22.22
CA THR A 158 -10.99 -14.84 22.59
C THR A 158 -11.40 -15.95 21.61
N GLN A 159 -11.12 -15.81 20.31
CA GLN A 159 -11.38 -16.88 19.33
C GLN A 159 -10.42 -18.07 19.48
N SER A 160 -9.17 -17.82 19.87
CA SER A 160 -8.18 -18.89 20.12
C SER A 160 -8.51 -19.77 21.34
N LEU A 161 -9.32 -19.28 22.29
CA LEU A 161 -9.73 -20.03 23.48
C LEU A 161 -11.09 -20.74 23.31
N SER A 162 -11.80 -20.48 22.21
CA SER A 162 -13.13 -21.03 21.91
C SER A 162 -13.11 -22.09 20.80
N SER A 163 -11.94 -22.53 20.34
CA SER A 163 -11.78 -23.55 19.28
C SER A 163 -11.26 -24.88 19.81
#